data_AF-A0A6N9R919-F1
#
_entry.id   AF-A0A6N9R919-F1
#
_cell.length_a   1.000
_cell.length_b   1.000
_cell.length_c   1.000
_cell.angle_alpha   90.00
_cell.angle_beta   90.00
_cell.angle_gamma   90.00
#
_symmetry.space_group_name_H-M   'P 1'
#
loop_
_entity.id
_entity.type
_entity.pdbx_description
1 polymer ?
#
loop_
_entity_poly.entity_id
_entity_poly.type
_entity_poly.pdbx_seq_one_letter_code
_entity_poly.pdbx_strand_id
1 'polypeptide(L)'
;HAVSFGHWVFLRILWEGDGLTQRDLSREAGVMEPTTFAALKVMESRGYIVRRPFADNRRKIHIFLTVRGRALRRALVPLAEEINRIALAGASVADVTATRRTLLALLENLAREEARSASGSGHVVPPREAARSGGRRSGSAR
;
A
#
# COMPACT_ATOMS: atom_id res chain seq x y z
N HIS A 1 15.11 5.00 14.84
CA HIS A 1 14.11 3.96 15.19
C HIS A 1 14.14 2.85 14.15
N ALA A 2 14.20 1.57 14.52
CA ALA A 2 14.36 0.45 13.57
C ALA A 2 13.02 -0.09 13.03
N VAL A 3 12.05 0.78 12.70
CA VAL A 3 10.76 0.35 12.12
C VAL A 3 10.95 0.17 10.62
N SER A 4 10.66 -1.02 10.10
CA SER A 4 10.75 -1.28 8.65
C SER A 4 9.62 -0.59 7.91
N PHE A 5 9.80 -0.35 6.61
CA PHE A 5 8.78 0.23 5.74
C PHE A 5 7.45 -0.56 5.78
N GLY A 6 7.53 -1.90 5.75
CA GLY A 6 6.35 -2.76 5.87
C GLY A 6 5.59 -2.55 7.19
N HIS A 7 6.29 -2.39 8.32
CA HIS A 7 5.64 -2.10 9.60
C HIS A 7 5.06 -0.69 9.65
N TRP A 8 5.72 0.29 9.03
CA TRP A 8 5.23 1.66 8.94
C TRP A 8 3.86 1.74 8.26
N VAL A 9 3.65 1.00 7.17
CA VAL A 9 2.36 0.95 6.46
C VAL A 9 1.24 0.50 7.40
N PHE A 10 1.42 -0.61 8.11
CA PHE A 10 0.41 -1.11 9.06
C PHE A 10 0.21 -0.19 10.26
N LEU A 11 1.28 0.42 10.79
CA LEU A 11 1.18 1.42 11.86
C LEU A 11 0.36 2.63 11.43
N ARG A 12 0.59 3.15 10.20
CA ARG A 12 -0.21 4.27 9.65
C ARG A 12 -1.69 3.92 9.58
N ILE A 13 -2.02 2.74 9.07
CA ILE A 13 -3.41 2.30 8.96
C ILE A 13 -4.05 2.23 10.35
N LEU A 14 -3.39 1.58 11.31
CA LEU A 14 -3.91 1.40 12.67
C LEU A 14 -3.97 2.69 13.50
N TRP A 15 -3.17 3.72 13.17
CA TRP A 15 -3.28 5.03 13.81
C TRP A 15 -4.51 5.81 13.37
N GLU A 16 -5.06 5.52 12.18
CA GLU A 16 -6.29 6.11 11.69
C GLU A 16 -7.52 5.30 12.11
N GLY A 17 -7.41 3.96 12.15
CA GLY A 17 -8.46 3.07 12.64
C GLY A 17 -7.92 1.77 13.20
N ASP A 18 -8.02 1.60 14.51
CA ASP A 18 -7.57 0.40 15.22
C ASP A 18 -8.65 -0.68 15.27
N GLY A 19 -8.29 -1.92 15.62
CA GLY A 19 -9.25 -3.02 15.74
C GLY A 19 -9.66 -3.64 14.40
N LEU A 20 -8.76 -3.63 13.42
CA LEU A 20 -8.96 -4.25 12.11
C LEU A 20 -8.62 -5.75 12.14
N THR A 21 -9.24 -6.55 11.27
CA THR A 21 -8.79 -7.94 11.05
C THR A 21 -7.53 -7.97 10.17
N GLN A 22 -6.82 -9.11 10.14
CA GLN A 22 -5.68 -9.29 9.23
C GLN A 22 -6.07 -9.09 7.76
N ARG A 23 -7.26 -9.56 7.38
CA ARG A 23 -7.78 -9.41 6.02
C ARG A 23 -8.06 -7.94 5.69
N ASP A 24 -8.62 -7.20 6.64
CA ASP A 24 -8.85 -5.77 6.47
C ASP A 24 -7.53 -5.01 6.33
N LEU A 25 -6.54 -5.31 7.16
CA LEU A 25 -5.21 -4.73 7.06
C LEU A 25 -4.52 -5.05 5.74
N SER A 26 -4.69 -6.27 5.22
CA SER A 26 -4.12 -6.67 3.94
C SER A 26 -4.73 -5.87 2.79
N ARG A 27 -6.06 -5.75 2.79
CA ARG A 27 -6.80 -4.95 1.82
C ARG A 27 -6.40 -3.48 1.87
N GLU A 28 -6.35 -2.89 3.06
CA GLU A 28 -6.00 -1.47 3.25
C GLU A 28 -4.54 -1.18 2.92
N ALA A 29 -3.63 -2.10 3.21
CA ALA A 29 -2.22 -1.97 2.88
C ALA A 29 -1.90 -2.29 1.41
N GLY A 30 -2.85 -2.84 0.64
CA GLY A 30 -2.63 -3.27 -0.74
C GLY A 30 -1.63 -4.42 -0.87
N VAL A 31 -1.56 -5.32 0.12
CA VAL A 31 -0.64 -6.48 0.12
C VAL A 31 -1.38 -7.77 0.41
N MET A 32 -0.79 -8.90 0.02
CA MET A 32 -1.36 -10.22 0.24
C MET A 32 -1.36 -10.62 1.73
N GLU A 33 -2.33 -11.42 2.14
CA GLU A 33 -2.48 -11.87 3.54
C GLU A 33 -1.23 -12.55 4.14
N PRO A 34 -0.45 -13.38 3.42
CA PRO A 34 0.80 -13.93 3.95
C PRO A 34 1.85 -12.87 4.31
N THR A 35 1.96 -11.81 3.51
CA THR A 35 2.84 -10.67 3.77
C THR A 35 2.40 -9.94 5.05
N THR A 36 1.10 -9.70 5.18
CA THR A 36 0.52 -9.10 6.39
C THR A 36 0.77 -9.98 7.61
N PHE A 37 0.54 -11.29 7.52
CA PHE A 37 0.75 -12.21 8.63
C PHE A 37 2.19 -12.15 9.16
N ALA A 38 3.18 -12.20 8.25
CA ALA A 38 4.59 -12.14 8.59
C ALA A 38 4.96 -10.82 9.26
N ALA A 39 4.50 -9.69 8.71
CA ALA A 39 4.73 -8.36 9.28
C ALA A 39 4.09 -8.22 10.68
N LEU A 40 2.83 -8.62 10.83
CA LEU A 40 2.12 -8.55 12.12
C LEU A 40 2.81 -9.41 13.19
N LYS A 41 3.42 -10.55 12.83
CA LYS A 41 4.13 -11.42 13.78
C LYS A 41 5.34 -10.69 14.38
N VAL A 42 6.07 -9.95 13.53
CA VAL A 42 7.23 -9.16 13.98
C VAL A 42 6.79 -7.90 14.74
N MET A 43 5.68 -7.26 14.34
CA MET A 43 5.15 -6.11 15.06
C MET A 43 4.66 -6.48 16.47
N GLU A 44 4.05 -7.66 16.61
CA GLU A 44 3.62 -8.20 17.90
C GLU A 44 4.82 -8.55 18.79
N SER A 45 5.84 -9.23 18.26
CA SER A 45 7.05 -9.54 19.04
C SER A 45 7.83 -8.30 19.48
N ARG A 46 7.71 -7.19 18.75
CA ARG A 46 8.26 -5.88 19.14
C ARG A 46 7.36 -5.09 20.10
N GLY A 47 6.21 -5.63 20.44
CA GLY A 47 5.23 -5.03 21.34
C GLY A 47 4.57 -3.78 20.75
N TYR A 48 4.43 -3.69 19.43
CA TYR A 48 3.75 -2.57 18.76
C TYR A 48 2.24 -2.81 18.66
N ILE A 49 1.84 -4.06 18.53
CA ILE A 49 0.45 -4.50 18.43
C ILE A 49 0.15 -5.64 19.40
N VAL A 50 -1.13 -5.91 19.55
CA VAL A 50 -1.71 -7.06 20.25
C VAL A 50 -2.81 -7.63 19.36
N ARG A 51 -2.87 -8.96 19.26
CA ARG A 51 -3.98 -9.67 18.63
C ARG A 51 -4.93 -10.20 19.69
N ARG A 52 -6.22 -9.85 19.60
CA ARG A 52 -7.23 -10.36 20.53
C ARG A 52 -8.60 -10.53 19.85
N PRO A 53 -9.46 -11.45 20.34
CA PRO A 53 -10.84 -11.52 19.90
C PRO A 53 -11.57 -10.21 20.21
N PHE A 54 -12.52 -9.83 19.35
CA PHE A 54 -13.43 -8.72 19.65
C PHE A 54 -14.53 -9.20 20.60
N ALA A 55 -14.99 -8.33 21.51
CA ALA A 55 -15.98 -8.69 22.53
C ALA A 55 -17.25 -9.33 21.92
N ASP A 56 -17.71 -8.78 20.79
CA ASP A 56 -18.95 -9.19 20.12
C ASP A 56 -18.76 -10.31 19.09
N ASN A 57 -17.52 -10.66 18.74
CA ASN A 57 -17.24 -11.72 17.77
C ASN A 57 -15.94 -12.48 18.11
N ARG A 58 -16.06 -13.44 19.02
CA ARG A 58 -14.96 -14.29 19.50
C ARG A 58 -14.32 -15.16 18.40
N ARG A 59 -14.96 -15.30 17.22
CA ARG A 59 -14.40 -16.08 16.11
C ARG A 59 -13.35 -15.32 15.31
N LYS A 60 -13.33 -13.99 15.38
CA LYS A 60 -12.39 -13.16 14.61
C LYS A 60 -11.36 -12.50 15.51
N ILE A 61 -10.10 -12.67 15.14
CA ILE A 61 -8.98 -11.98 15.77
C ILE A 61 -8.81 -10.59 15.13
N HIS A 62 -8.73 -9.59 15.98
CA HIS A 62 -8.52 -8.21 15.59
C HIS A 62 -7.19 -7.71 16.14
N ILE A 63 -6.57 -6.81 15.38
CA ILE A 63 -5.27 -6.23 15.66
C ILE A 63 -5.51 -4.88 16.33
N PHE A 64 -4.85 -4.68 17.47
CA PHE A 64 -4.88 -3.45 18.24
C PHE A 64 -3.48 -2.89 18.45
N LEU A 65 -3.32 -1.58 18.46
CA LEU A 65 -2.07 -0.95 18.88
C LEU A 65 -1.87 -1.10 20.39
N THR A 66 -0.63 -1.36 20.80
CA THR A 66 -0.22 -1.17 22.19
C THR A 66 0.00 0.32 22.48
N VAL A 67 0.23 0.66 23.75
CA VAL A 67 0.72 1.99 24.15
C VAL A 67 2.01 2.36 23.41
N ARG A 68 2.93 1.39 23.26
CA ARG A 68 4.18 1.57 22.52
C ARG A 68 3.93 1.82 21.03
N GLY A 69 3.03 1.05 20.40
CA GLY A 69 2.65 1.23 19.01
C GLY A 69 2.02 2.59 18.73
N ARG A 70 1.17 3.09 19.64
CA ARG A 70 0.62 4.45 19.57
C ARG A 70 1.70 5.52 19.73
N ALA A 71 2.61 5.34 20.67
CA ALA A 71 3.68 6.31 20.93
C ALA A 71 4.63 6.49 19.72
N LEU A 72 4.79 5.47 18.88
CA LEU A 72 5.59 5.55 17.66
C LEU A 72 5.09 6.62 16.67
N ARG A 73 3.80 6.97 16.69
CA ARG A 73 3.24 8.03 15.81
C ARG A 73 4.01 9.34 15.98
N ARG A 74 4.25 9.75 17.23
CA ARG A 74 4.95 10.99 17.58
C ARG A 74 6.41 11.01 17.13
N ALA A 75 7.05 9.84 17.06
CA ALA A 75 8.44 9.73 16.65
C ALA A 75 8.60 9.61 15.13
N LEU A 76 7.68 8.92 14.46
CA LEU A 76 7.84 8.54 13.05
C LEU A 76 7.13 9.49 12.07
N VAL A 77 5.99 10.07 12.43
CA VAL A 77 5.27 11.01 11.56
C VAL A 77 6.10 12.24 11.21
N PRO A 78 6.78 12.92 12.16
CA PRO A 78 7.61 14.08 11.82
C PRO A 78 8.77 13.74 10.88
N LEU A 79 9.34 12.53 11.01
CA LEU A 79 10.40 12.06 10.10
C LEU A 79 9.85 11.83 8.68
N ALA A 80 8.65 11.27 8.57
CA ALA A 80 8.00 11.06 7.27
C ALA A 80 7.62 12.40 6.61
N GLU A 81 7.12 13.35 7.40
CA GLU A 81 6.85 14.72 6.93
C GLU A 81 8.13 15.40 6.44
N GLU A 82 9.25 15.23 7.16
CA GLU A 82 10.53 15.78 6.74
C GLU A 82 11.02 15.22 5.42
N ILE A 83 10.95 13.90 5.27
CA ILE A 83 11.29 13.24 4.01
C ILE A 83 10.40 13.77 2.87
N ASN A 84 9.11 13.98 3.10
CA ASN A 84 8.22 14.56 2.11
C ASN A 84 8.60 16.00 1.76
N ARG A 85 8.99 16.83 2.74
CA ARG A 85 9.47 18.19 2.48
C ARG A 85 10.70 18.19 1.58
N ILE A 86 11.67 17.33 1.88
CA ILE A 86 12.89 17.19 1.08
C ILE A 86 12.56 16.70 -0.33
N ALA A 87 11.71 15.68 -0.46
CA ALA A 87 11.33 15.11 -1.75
C ALA A 87 10.57 16.09 -2.65
N LEU A 88 9.87 17.05 -2.06
CA LEU A 88 9.10 18.08 -2.78
C LEU A 88 9.85 19.42 -2.90
N ALA A 89 11.11 19.50 -2.45
CA ALA A 89 11.90 20.71 -2.54
C ALA A 89 12.04 21.16 -4.00
N GLY A 90 11.63 22.39 -4.30
CA GLY A 90 11.66 22.97 -5.65
C GLY A 90 10.43 22.66 -6.51
N ALA A 91 9.50 21.82 -6.05
CA ALA A 91 8.23 21.60 -6.74
C ALA A 91 7.20 22.68 -6.36
N SER A 92 6.44 23.18 -7.33
CA SER A 92 5.34 24.10 -7.04
C SER A 92 4.16 23.37 -6.39
N VAL A 93 3.40 24.05 -5.54
CA VAL A 93 2.18 23.48 -4.93
C VAL A 93 1.16 23.07 -6.01
N ALA A 94 1.11 23.80 -7.12
CA ALA A 94 0.24 23.50 -8.25
C ALA A 94 0.62 22.16 -8.91
N ASP A 95 1.92 21.93 -9.16
CA ASP A 95 2.41 20.69 -9.76
C ASP A 95 2.20 19.48 -8.85
N VAL A 96 2.47 19.63 -7.55
CA VAL A 96 2.22 18.58 -6.55
C VAL A 96 0.74 18.22 -6.51
N THR A 97 -0.13 19.23 -6.52
CA THR A 97 -1.59 19.03 -6.52
C THR A 97 -2.07 18.37 -7.80
N ALA A 98 -1.60 18.83 -8.96
CA ALA A 98 -1.93 18.25 -10.26
C ALA A 98 -1.47 16.79 -10.36
N THR A 99 -0.23 16.51 -9.92
CA THR A 99 0.33 15.16 -9.88
C THR A 99 -0.49 14.24 -8.99
N ARG A 100 -0.80 14.67 -7.75
CA ARG A 100 -1.65 13.91 -6.83
C ARG A 100 -3.00 13.59 -7.45
N ARG A 101 -3.68 14.57 -8.05
CA ARG A 101 -4.98 14.38 -8.70
C ARG A 101 -4.90 13.33 -9.81
N THR A 102 -3.89 13.41 -10.66
CA THR A 102 -3.69 12.46 -11.77
C THR A 102 -3.44 11.05 -11.23
N LEU A 103 -2.56 10.89 -10.23
CA LEU A 103 -2.27 9.58 -9.63
C LEU A 103 -3.51 8.95 -8.98
N LEU A 104 -4.33 9.73 -8.27
CA LEU A 104 -5.58 9.25 -7.69
C LEU A 104 -6.57 8.78 -8.76
N ALA A 105 -6.74 9.56 -9.84
CA ALA A 105 -7.60 9.16 -10.95
C ALA A 105 -7.11 7.86 -11.61
N LEU A 106 -5.79 7.67 -11.77
CA LEU A 106 -5.22 6.42 -12.26
C LEU A 106 -5.54 5.25 -11.33
N LEU A 107 -5.33 5.41 -10.02
CA LEU A 107 -5.65 4.38 -9.03
C LEU A 107 -7.14 3.99 -9.06
N GLU A 108 -8.04 4.97 -9.10
CA GLU A 108 -9.49 4.73 -9.20
C GLU A 108 -9.88 4.02 -10.50
N ASN A 109 -9.27 4.38 -11.63
CA ASN A 109 -9.52 3.72 -12.91
C ASN A 109 -9.09 2.25 -12.88
N LEU A 110 -7.90 1.98 -12.34
CA LEU A 110 -7.36 0.62 -12.24
C LEU A 110 -8.19 -0.24 -11.27
N ALA A 111 -8.52 0.28 -10.09
CA ALA A 111 -9.35 -0.42 -9.12
C ALA A 111 -10.75 -0.77 -9.69
N ARG A 112 -11.34 0.13 -10.49
CA ARG A 112 -12.61 -0.13 -11.20
C ARG A 112 -12.48 -1.21 -12.26
N GLU A 113 -11.35 -1.29 -12.97
CA GLU A 113 -11.10 -2.33 -13.97
C GLU A 113 -10.89 -3.71 -13.32
N GLU A 114 -10.15 -3.78 -12.21
CA GLU A 114 -9.96 -5.01 -11.44
C GLU A 114 -11.31 -5.54 -10.92
N ALA A 115 -12.16 -4.67 -10.37
CA ALA A 115 -13.50 -5.05 -9.91
C ALA A 115 -14.38 -5.57 -11.06
N ARG A 116 -14.33 -4.91 -12.24
CA ARG A 116 -15.03 -5.37 -13.45
C ARG A 116 -14.52 -6.73 -13.91
N SER A 117 -13.21 -6.92 -13.99
CA SER A 117 -12.56 -8.17 -14.39
C SER A 117 -12.81 -9.32 -13.40
N ALA A 118 -13.01 -9.03 -12.11
CA ALA A 118 -13.40 -10.04 -11.13
C ALA A 118 -14.88 -10.44 -11.25
N SER A 119 -15.74 -9.56 -11.77
CA SER A 119 -17.17 -9.79 -11.95
C SER A 119 -17.54 -10.38 -13.33
N GLY A 120 -16.68 -10.20 -14.34
CA GLY A 120 -16.83 -10.75 -15.68
C GLY A 120 -15.71 -11.75 -15.97
N SER A 121 -16.07 -13.03 -16.08
CA SER A 121 -15.15 -14.13 -16.38
C SER A 121 -14.18 -13.84 -17.53
N GLY A 122 -12.87 -13.89 -17.21
CA GLY A 122 -11.81 -14.32 -18.14
C GLY A 122 -11.26 -13.30 -19.14
N HIS A 123 -10.52 -12.28 -18.67
CA HIS A 123 -9.53 -11.62 -19.53
C HIS A 123 -8.16 -11.61 -18.86
N VAL A 124 -7.34 -12.61 -19.21
CA VAL A 124 -5.91 -12.62 -18.91
C VAL A 124 -5.26 -11.61 -19.84
N VAL A 125 -4.80 -10.48 -19.29
CA VAL A 125 -3.89 -9.59 -20.02
C VAL A 125 -2.56 -10.32 -20.16
N PRO A 126 -2.08 -10.65 -21.37
CA PRO A 126 -0.77 -11.27 -21.50
C PRO A 126 0.33 -10.25 -21.16
N PRO A 127 1.42 -10.67 -20.51
CA PRO A 127 2.58 -9.80 -20.28
C PRO A 127 3.09 -9.26 -21.62
N ARG A 128 3.45 -7.97 -21.64
CA ARG A 128 4.07 -7.32 -22.80
C ARG A 128 5.44 -7.94 -23.10
N GLU A 129 5.46 -8.99 -23.90
CA GLU A 129 6.63 -9.41 -24.68
C GLU A 129 6.33 -9.21 -26.18
N ALA A 130 7.36 -8.82 -26.93
CA ALA A 130 7.38 -8.53 -28.37
C ALA A 130 6.92 -7.12 -28.85
N ALA A 131 7.60 -6.08 -28.38
CA ALA A 131 7.82 -4.86 -29.17
C ALA A 131 9.32 -4.60 -29.37
N ARG A 132 10.06 -5.62 -29.81
CA ARG A 132 11.43 -5.48 -30.34
C ARG A 132 11.70 -6.54 -31.41
N SER A 133 11.18 -6.34 -32.62
CA SER A 133 11.85 -6.73 -33.87
C SER A 133 11.00 -6.28 -35.06
N GLY A 134 11.43 -5.23 -35.74
CA GLY A 134 10.76 -4.72 -36.94
C GLY A 134 11.42 -3.45 -37.47
N GLY A 135 12.75 -3.40 -37.42
CA GLY A 135 13.52 -2.34 -38.04
C GLY A 135 13.35 -2.39 -39.55
N ARG A 136 12.80 -1.30 -40.08
CA ARG A 136 12.72 -0.93 -41.50
C ARG A 136 13.97 -1.32 -42.31
N ARG A 137 13.76 -1.85 -43.51
CA ARG A 137 14.40 -1.37 -44.75
C ARG A 137 13.62 -1.88 -45.97
N SER A 138 12.97 -0.94 -46.65
CA SER A 138 12.33 -1.09 -47.95
C SER A 138 13.00 -0.15 -48.96
N GLY A 139 13.35 -0.69 -50.15
CA GLY A 139 13.64 0.04 -51.40
C GLY A 139 15.05 0.65 -51.49
N SER A 140 15.73 0.71 -52.64
CA SER A 140 15.34 0.46 -54.04
C SER A 140 16.59 0.50 -54.94
N ALA A 141 16.57 -0.25 -56.04
CA ALA A 141 17.17 0.00 -57.36
C ALA A 141 18.68 0.32 -57.49
N ARG A 142 19.45 -0.63 -58.04
CA ARG A 142 19.88 -0.68 -59.46
C ARG A 142 20.58 -2.02 -59.74
#